data_AF-A0AA95GU25-F1
#
_entry.id   AF-A0AA95GU25-F1
#
_cell.length_a   1.000
_cell.length_b   1.000
_cell.length_c   1.000
_cell.angle_alpha   90.00
_cell.angle_beta   90.00
_cell.angle_gamma   90.00
#
_symmetry.space_group_name_H-M   'P 1'
#
loop_
_entity.id
_entity.type
_entity.pdbx_description
1 polymer ?
#
loop_
_entity_poly.entity_id
_entity_poly.type
_entity_poly.pdbx_seq_one_letter_code
_entity_poly.pdbx_strand_id
1 'polypeptide(L)'
;MLPIDFNNKISYSPLYTQASNNNDEDLADKYPDLKIQSTDPSPARKSHDKIATNSDKLHPSEQVISLFLSNKKIESESDENQYQLCHKELSTIMTSAYEKSLTFRRLFNYAYDTNLCDGDKWYLSTQDAFSTTVTAEEIKAENGKKIISLTTDPANCSQFNEDYQQENGNYALFSLIRAFMHEIVHALTMLPDEDNNHDRGAVVEYTNIILKEMGNKEPARFKY
;
A
#
# COMPACT_ATOMS: atom_id res chain seq x y z
N MET A 1 6.29 2.96 45.13
CA MET A 1 5.54 2.29 44.05
C MET A 1 4.13 2.85 44.09
N LEU A 2 3.76 3.68 43.12
CA LEU A 2 2.39 4.19 42.94
C LEU A 2 1.80 3.49 41.70
N PRO A 3 0.51 3.12 41.71
CA PRO A 3 -0.11 2.42 40.59
C PRO A 3 -0.35 3.40 39.42
N ILE A 4 -0.04 2.95 38.21
CA ILE A 4 -0.32 3.68 36.97
C ILE A 4 -1.79 3.43 36.63
N ASP A 5 -2.55 4.53 36.51
CA ASP A 5 -3.95 4.53 36.10
C ASP A 5 -4.02 4.48 34.56
N PHE A 6 -4.63 3.43 34.00
CA PHE A 6 -4.74 3.19 32.56
C PHE A 6 -5.97 3.85 31.91
N ASN A 7 -6.68 4.73 32.62
CA ASN A 7 -7.93 5.34 32.14
C ASN A 7 -7.80 6.74 31.51
N ASN A 8 -6.64 7.09 30.91
CA ASN A 8 -6.58 8.22 30.00
C ASN A 8 -7.10 7.80 28.61
N LYS A 9 -8.44 7.76 28.47
CA LYS A 9 -9.06 7.93 27.15
C LYS A 9 -8.61 9.29 26.63
N ILE A 10 -7.75 9.27 25.61
CA ILE A 10 -7.32 10.47 24.89
C ILE A 10 -8.58 11.15 24.38
N SER A 11 -8.89 12.31 24.95
CA SER A 11 -9.95 13.19 24.48
C SER A 11 -9.48 13.79 23.16
N TYR A 12 -10.08 13.34 22.06
CA TYR A 12 -9.86 13.96 20.75
C TYR A 12 -10.37 15.40 20.80
N SER A 13 -9.43 16.35 20.80
CA SER A 13 -9.72 17.76 20.61
C SER A 13 -10.16 18.00 19.16
N PRO A 14 -11.28 18.70 18.89
CA PRO A 14 -11.79 18.93 17.54
C PRO A 14 -11.05 20.10 16.87
N LEU A 15 -9.73 19.96 16.71
CA LEU A 15 -8.88 20.91 15.99
C LEU A 15 -8.05 20.16 14.94
N TYR A 16 -8.73 19.43 14.04
CA TYR A 16 -8.14 18.97 12.78
C TYR A 16 -8.69 19.82 11.64
N THR A 17 -8.12 21.01 11.48
CA THR A 17 -8.28 21.83 10.28
C THR A 17 -7.02 21.71 9.44
N GLN A 18 -6.97 20.67 8.61
CA GLN A 18 -6.72 20.78 7.17
C GLN A 18 -7.01 19.41 6.55
N ALA A 19 -8.10 19.33 5.79
CA ALA A 19 -8.28 18.21 4.88
C ALA A 19 -7.08 18.20 3.93
N SER A 20 -6.27 17.15 3.99
CA SER A 20 -5.26 16.87 2.99
C SER A 20 -5.97 16.44 1.72
N ASN A 21 -6.52 17.44 1.04
CA ASN A 21 -7.06 17.32 -0.30
C ASN A 21 -5.86 17.23 -1.23
N ASN A 22 -5.31 16.04 -1.39
CA ASN A 22 -4.72 15.67 -2.67
C ASN A 22 -5.86 15.77 -3.69
N ASN A 23 -6.07 16.97 -4.24
CA ASN A 23 -7.05 17.15 -5.30
C ASN A 23 -6.49 16.41 -6.52
N ASP A 24 -7.24 15.43 -7.03
CA ASP A 24 -6.83 14.67 -8.22
C ASP A 24 -6.51 15.62 -9.39
N GLU A 25 -7.15 16.79 -9.45
CA GLU A 25 -6.85 17.85 -10.42
C GLU A 25 -5.43 18.43 -10.25
N ASP A 26 -5.01 18.76 -9.03
CA ASP A 26 -3.66 19.29 -8.76
C ASP A 26 -2.57 18.26 -9.11
N LEU A 27 -2.84 16.98 -8.81
CA LEU A 27 -1.98 15.87 -9.20
C LEU A 27 -1.94 15.69 -10.72
N ALA A 28 -3.07 15.80 -11.41
CA ALA A 28 -3.15 15.71 -12.86
C ALA A 28 -2.45 16.90 -13.57
N ASP A 29 -2.52 18.10 -13.00
CA ASP A 29 -1.81 19.28 -13.51
C ASP A 29 -0.28 19.09 -13.41
N LYS A 30 0.18 18.47 -12.32
CA LYS A 30 1.60 18.16 -12.12
C LYS A 30 2.08 16.95 -12.92
N TYR A 31 1.21 15.95 -13.06
CA TYR A 31 1.48 14.67 -13.69
C TYR A 31 0.39 14.36 -14.73
N PRO A 32 0.58 14.79 -15.99
CA PRO A 32 -0.48 14.71 -17.01
C PRO A 32 -1.00 13.30 -17.27
N ASP A 33 -0.21 12.25 -17.02
CA ASP A 33 -0.61 10.85 -17.17
C ASP A 33 -1.54 10.34 -16.04
N LEU A 34 -1.79 11.15 -15.01
CA LEU A 34 -2.83 10.90 -14.01
C LEU A 34 -4.17 11.56 -14.37
N LYS A 35 -4.24 12.32 -15.47
CA LYS A 35 -5.44 13.09 -15.84
C LYS A 35 -6.69 12.22 -15.97
N ILE A 36 -6.56 11.00 -16.50
CA ILE A 36 -7.69 10.08 -16.61
C ILE A 36 -8.27 9.72 -15.24
N GLN A 37 -7.43 9.56 -14.21
CA GLN A 37 -7.88 9.26 -12.85
C GLN A 37 -8.60 10.45 -12.19
N SER A 38 -8.33 11.68 -12.64
CA SER A 38 -9.06 12.86 -12.21
C SER A 38 -10.44 12.96 -12.85
N THR A 39 -10.55 12.62 -14.14
CA THR A 39 -11.83 12.68 -14.88
C THR A 39 -12.74 11.48 -14.65
N ASP A 40 -12.15 10.31 -14.44
CA ASP A 40 -12.83 9.04 -14.22
C ASP A 40 -12.14 8.32 -13.04
N PRO A 41 -12.36 8.79 -11.79
CA PRO A 41 -11.75 8.21 -10.61
C PRO A 41 -12.46 6.91 -10.19
N SER A 42 -11.67 5.94 -9.70
CA SER A 42 -12.20 4.71 -9.08
C SER A 42 -13.22 5.03 -7.97
N PRO A 43 -14.45 4.47 -8.04
CA PRO A 43 -15.45 4.63 -6.98
C PRO A 43 -15.01 4.11 -5.62
N ALA A 44 -14.32 2.96 -5.58
CA ALA A 44 -13.80 2.39 -4.34
C ALA A 44 -12.70 3.28 -3.73
N ARG A 45 -11.77 3.79 -4.55
CA ARG A 45 -10.76 4.77 -4.09
C ARG A 45 -11.43 6.00 -3.48
N LYS A 46 -12.39 6.61 -4.19
CA LYS A 46 -13.10 7.80 -3.68
C LYS A 46 -13.85 7.54 -2.38
N SER A 47 -14.35 6.33 -2.18
CA SER A 47 -15.03 5.96 -0.95
C SER A 47 -14.03 5.79 0.19
N HIS A 48 -12.89 5.16 -0.08
CA HIS A 48 -11.80 4.97 0.87
C HIS A 48 -11.11 6.31 1.23
N ASP A 49 -11.00 7.25 0.30
CA ASP A 49 -10.45 8.59 0.53
C ASP A 49 -11.25 9.42 1.54
N LYS A 50 -12.55 9.11 1.74
CA LYS A 50 -13.40 9.79 2.73
C LYS A 50 -13.09 9.34 4.16
N ILE A 51 -12.48 8.18 4.34
CA ILE A 51 -12.17 7.60 5.65
C ILE A 51 -10.68 7.71 5.97
N ALA A 52 -9.81 7.46 4.99
CA ALA A 52 -8.36 7.60 5.12
C ALA A 52 -7.91 9.04 4.78
N THR A 53 -8.06 9.96 5.73
CA THR A 53 -7.89 11.42 5.49
C THR A 53 -6.61 12.01 6.09
N ASN A 54 -6.06 11.40 7.14
CA ASN A 54 -4.92 11.94 7.87
C ASN A 54 -3.59 11.66 7.16
N SER A 55 -2.99 12.68 6.55
CA SER A 55 -1.68 12.59 5.88
C SER A 55 -0.50 13.04 6.74
N ASP A 56 -0.70 13.29 8.02
CA ASP A 56 0.38 13.75 8.90
C ASP A 56 1.44 12.67 9.08
N LYS A 57 2.67 13.11 9.36
CA LYS A 57 3.78 12.22 9.67
C LYS A 57 3.71 11.83 11.15
N LEU A 58 2.92 10.80 11.45
CA LEU A 58 2.65 10.34 12.82
C LEU A 58 3.74 9.42 13.39
N HIS A 59 4.44 8.71 12.51
CA HIS A 59 5.48 7.75 12.89
C HIS A 59 6.84 8.12 12.30
N PRO A 60 7.95 7.75 12.95
CA PRO A 60 9.26 7.77 12.30
C PRO A 60 9.26 6.83 11.09
N SER A 61 9.72 7.33 9.93
CA SER A 61 9.60 6.62 8.65
C SER A 61 10.30 5.25 8.69
N GLU A 62 11.40 5.12 9.43
CA GLU A 62 12.15 3.88 9.61
C GLU A 62 11.42 2.81 10.45
N GLN A 63 10.38 3.20 11.20
CA GLN A 63 9.60 2.27 12.04
C GLN A 63 8.37 1.71 11.32
N VAL A 64 7.97 2.31 10.19
CA VAL A 64 6.78 1.93 9.41
C VAL A 64 6.73 0.43 9.12
N ILE A 65 7.86 -0.16 8.72
CA ILE A 65 7.92 -1.60 8.41
C ILE A 65 7.61 -2.48 9.63
N SER A 66 8.11 -2.10 10.81
CA SER A 66 7.87 -2.84 12.06
C SER A 66 6.44 -2.71 12.58
N LEU A 67 5.75 -1.65 12.20
CA LEU A 67 4.34 -1.43 12.50
C LEU A 67 3.45 -2.23 11.52
N PHE A 68 3.92 -2.40 10.28
CA PHE A 68 3.22 -3.13 9.22
C PHE A 68 3.37 -4.67 9.33
N LEU A 69 4.60 -5.17 9.52
CA LEU A 69 4.90 -6.59 9.54
C LEU A 69 4.87 -7.20 10.94
N SER A 70 4.40 -8.44 11.00
CA SER A 70 4.60 -9.34 12.11
C SER A 70 6.09 -9.59 12.34
N ASN A 71 6.50 -9.71 13.61
CA ASN A 71 7.85 -10.11 13.97
C ASN A 71 8.09 -11.63 13.83
N LYS A 72 7.07 -12.39 13.45
CA LYS A 72 7.12 -13.84 13.23
C LYS A 72 7.13 -14.15 11.75
N LYS A 73 7.95 -15.11 11.36
CA LYS A 73 7.92 -15.70 10.02
C LYS A 73 6.80 -16.75 9.92
N ILE A 74 6.33 -16.98 8.70
CA ILE A 74 5.55 -18.17 8.39
C ILE A 74 6.47 -19.40 8.38
N GLU A 75 5.93 -20.56 8.73
CA GLU A 75 6.72 -21.80 8.89
C GLU A 75 7.32 -22.29 7.59
N SER A 76 6.67 -22.01 6.46
CA SER A 76 7.18 -22.35 5.13
C SER A 76 8.41 -21.53 4.75
N GLU A 77 8.64 -20.38 5.38
CA GLU A 77 9.75 -19.50 5.02
C GLU A 77 11.09 -20.05 5.48
N SER A 78 11.91 -20.50 4.54
CA SER A 78 13.13 -21.25 4.81
C SER A 78 14.38 -20.63 4.20
N ASP A 79 14.25 -19.79 3.17
CA ASP A 79 15.38 -19.06 2.60
C ASP A 79 15.58 -17.73 3.34
N GLU A 80 16.45 -17.75 4.34
CA GLU A 80 16.77 -16.57 5.13
C GLU A 80 17.36 -15.43 4.28
N ASN A 81 18.15 -15.74 3.25
CA ASN A 81 18.79 -14.71 2.44
C ASN A 81 17.75 -13.97 1.59
N GLN A 82 16.86 -14.73 0.95
CA GLN A 82 15.78 -14.16 0.16
C GLN A 82 14.81 -13.36 1.04
N TYR A 83 14.46 -13.89 2.22
CA TYR A 83 13.64 -13.18 3.19
C TYR A 83 14.24 -11.84 3.59
N GLN A 84 15.53 -11.82 3.96
CA GLN A 84 16.21 -10.59 4.39
C GLN A 84 16.33 -9.57 3.26
N LEU A 85 16.61 -10.03 2.03
CA LEU A 85 16.65 -9.16 0.86
C LEU A 85 15.29 -8.52 0.58
N CYS A 86 14.23 -9.34 0.53
CA CYS A 86 12.88 -8.87 0.28
C CYS A 86 12.39 -7.94 1.40
N HIS A 87 12.63 -8.29 2.66
CA HIS A 87 12.32 -7.44 3.81
C HIS A 87 13.05 -6.09 3.73
N LYS A 88 14.33 -6.07 3.33
CA LYS A 88 15.10 -4.84 3.16
C LYS A 88 14.54 -3.96 2.04
N GLU A 89 14.18 -4.55 0.91
CA GLU A 89 13.57 -3.81 -0.21
C GLU A 89 12.20 -3.24 0.20
N LEU A 90 11.33 -4.06 0.80
CA LEU A 90 10.04 -3.62 1.34
C LEU A 90 10.21 -2.47 2.35
N SER A 91 11.14 -2.62 3.31
CA SER A 91 11.45 -1.59 4.29
C SER A 91 11.89 -0.27 3.62
N THR A 92 12.74 -0.35 2.60
CA THR A 92 13.24 0.82 1.88
C THR A 92 12.11 1.53 1.14
N ILE A 93 11.27 0.77 0.43
CA ILE A 93 10.12 1.28 -0.32
C ILE A 93 9.11 1.95 0.61
N MET A 94 8.69 1.27 1.69
CA MET A 94 7.71 1.82 2.65
C MET A 94 8.26 3.07 3.37
N THR A 95 9.53 3.07 3.76
CA THR A 95 10.17 4.25 4.38
C THR A 95 10.13 5.45 3.43
N SER A 96 10.53 5.25 2.17
CA SER A 96 10.52 6.31 1.16
C SER A 96 9.10 6.78 0.83
N ALA A 97 8.13 5.86 0.77
CA ALA A 97 6.74 6.18 0.52
C ALA A 97 6.13 7.00 1.66
N TYR A 98 6.33 6.58 2.91
CA TYR A 98 5.84 7.33 4.08
C TYR A 98 6.48 8.72 4.20
N GLU A 99 7.74 8.87 3.78
CA GLU A 99 8.41 10.18 3.76
C GLU A 99 7.83 11.12 2.70
N LYS A 100 7.60 10.62 1.49
CA LYS A 100 7.35 11.47 0.31
C LYS A 100 5.89 11.57 -0.11
N SER A 101 5.09 10.55 0.16
CA SER A 101 3.73 10.43 -0.36
C SER A 101 2.69 10.74 0.73
N LEU A 102 1.94 11.83 0.51
CA LEU A 102 0.78 12.19 1.33
C LEU A 102 -0.29 11.11 1.24
N THR A 103 -0.48 10.55 0.04
CA THR A 103 -1.42 9.46 -0.21
C THR A 103 -1.04 8.22 0.58
N PHE A 104 0.23 7.79 0.52
CA PHE A 104 0.70 6.64 1.30
C PHE A 104 0.51 6.86 2.81
N ARG A 105 0.83 8.05 3.33
CA ARG A 105 0.62 8.36 4.76
C ARG A 105 -0.84 8.21 5.17
N ARG A 106 -1.78 8.68 4.34
CA ARG A 106 -3.22 8.51 4.59
C ARG A 106 -3.62 7.05 4.71
N LEU A 107 -3.21 6.22 3.75
CA LEU A 107 -3.52 4.79 3.76
C LEU A 107 -2.90 4.10 4.98
N PHE A 108 -1.62 4.38 5.24
CA PHE A 108 -0.90 3.78 6.35
C PHE A 108 -1.48 4.17 7.70
N ASN A 109 -1.71 5.47 7.94
CA ASN A 109 -2.24 5.96 9.21
C ASN A 109 -3.64 5.37 9.47
N TYR A 110 -4.50 5.30 8.44
CA TYR A 110 -5.81 4.68 8.56
C TYR A 110 -5.71 3.17 8.86
N ALA A 111 -4.86 2.43 8.15
CA ALA A 111 -4.62 1.01 8.42
C ALA A 111 -4.07 0.75 9.83
N TYR A 112 -3.21 1.66 10.31
CA TYR A 112 -2.65 1.58 11.64
C TYR A 112 -3.73 1.74 12.72
N ASP A 113 -4.53 2.80 12.64
CA ASP A 113 -5.58 3.11 13.61
C ASP A 113 -6.71 2.08 13.62
N THR A 114 -6.94 1.39 12.49
CA THR A 114 -8.03 0.41 12.38
C THR A 114 -7.62 -1.00 12.76
N ASN A 115 -6.42 -1.44 12.36
CA ASN A 115 -6.03 -2.85 12.46
C ASN A 115 -4.60 -3.06 13.00
N LEU A 116 -3.59 -2.37 12.44
CA LEU A 116 -2.18 -2.73 12.72
C LEU A 116 -1.76 -2.45 14.17
N CYS A 117 -2.34 -1.44 14.82
CA CYS A 117 -2.02 -1.09 16.21
C CYS A 117 -2.43 -2.18 17.21
N ASP A 118 -3.45 -2.98 16.89
CA ASP A 118 -3.95 -4.10 17.69
C ASP A 118 -3.18 -5.42 17.42
N GLY A 119 -2.14 -5.38 16.60
CA GLY A 119 -1.29 -6.53 16.30
C GLY A 119 -1.77 -7.37 15.10
N ASP A 120 -2.79 -6.92 14.37
CA ASP A 120 -3.28 -7.53 13.12
C ASP A 120 -2.35 -7.19 11.94
N LYS A 121 -1.09 -7.60 12.09
CA LYS A 121 0.02 -7.30 11.18
C LYS A 121 0.16 -8.34 10.07
N TRP A 122 0.80 -7.93 9.00
CA TRP A 122 1.04 -8.77 7.82
C TRP A 122 2.24 -9.70 8.03
N TYR A 123 2.14 -10.92 7.54
CA TYR A 123 3.27 -11.85 7.46
C TYR A 123 3.83 -11.81 6.04
N LEU A 124 5.16 -11.70 5.94
CA LEU A 124 5.85 -11.73 4.65
C LEU A 124 6.08 -13.18 4.20
N SER A 125 5.62 -13.52 3.00
CA SER A 125 6.04 -14.71 2.24
C SER A 125 6.96 -14.28 1.11
N THR A 126 8.04 -15.03 0.85
CA THR A 126 8.95 -14.74 -0.28
C THR A 126 9.07 -15.85 -1.31
N GLN A 127 8.29 -16.92 -1.14
CA GLN A 127 8.35 -18.13 -1.97
C GLN A 127 7.35 -18.11 -3.11
N ASP A 128 6.29 -17.33 -2.96
CA ASP A 128 5.17 -17.27 -3.89
C ASP A 128 5.27 -16.06 -4.81
N ALA A 129 4.46 -16.09 -5.87
CA ALA A 129 4.23 -14.91 -6.71
C ALA A 129 3.61 -13.78 -5.88
N PHE A 130 3.73 -12.55 -6.39
CA PHE A 130 3.10 -11.38 -5.76
C PHE A 130 1.61 -11.61 -5.54
N SER A 131 1.19 -11.46 -4.29
CA SER A 131 -0.20 -11.60 -3.88
C SER A 131 -0.39 -11.08 -2.46
N THR A 132 -1.63 -10.69 -2.14
CA THR A 132 -2.01 -10.23 -0.82
C THR A 132 -3.35 -10.83 -0.45
N THR A 133 -3.47 -11.42 0.74
CA THR A 133 -4.74 -11.99 1.22
C THR A 133 -5.70 -10.87 1.63
N VAL A 134 -6.65 -10.51 0.78
CA VAL A 134 -7.58 -9.38 1.00
C VAL A 134 -8.97 -9.84 1.44
N THR A 135 -9.41 -11.04 1.03
CA THR A 135 -10.73 -11.58 1.36
C THR A 135 -10.72 -12.37 2.66
N ALA A 136 -11.88 -12.50 3.29
CA ALA A 136 -12.03 -13.31 4.50
C ALA A 136 -11.76 -14.80 4.22
N GLU A 137 -12.09 -15.27 3.03
CA GLU A 137 -11.85 -16.63 2.55
C GLU A 137 -10.35 -16.93 2.43
N GLU A 138 -9.57 -16.01 1.83
CA GLU A 138 -8.11 -16.12 1.72
C GLU A 138 -7.45 -16.14 3.09
N ILE A 139 -7.83 -15.20 3.97
CA ILE A 139 -7.30 -15.14 5.35
C ILE A 139 -7.63 -16.43 6.11
N LYS A 140 -8.84 -16.97 5.93
CA LYS A 140 -9.24 -18.24 6.56
C LYS A 140 -8.41 -19.43 6.03
N ALA A 141 -8.10 -19.45 4.74
CA ALA A 141 -7.23 -20.47 4.15
C ALA A 141 -5.82 -20.44 4.76
N GLU A 142 -5.33 -19.25 5.12
CA GLU A 142 -4.05 -19.02 5.79
C GLU A 142 -4.11 -19.12 7.33
N ASN A 143 -5.07 -19.88 7.86
CA ASN A 143 -5.28 -20.07 9.29
C ASN A 143 -5.44 -18.75 10.08
N GLY A 144 -6.09 -17.76 9.46
CA GLY A 144 -6.32 -16.45 10.06
C GLY A 144 -5.15 -15.48 9.91
N LYS A 145 -4.08 -15.84 9.20
CA LYS A 145 -2.93 -14.96 8.95
C LYS A 145 -3.19 -14.10 7.71
N LYS A 146 -2.87 -12.82 7.79
CA LYS A 146 -2.80 -11.92 6.64
C LYS A 146 -1.42 -12.04 6.02
N ILE A 147 -1.34 -12.54 4.80
CA ILE A 147 -0.08 -12.78 4.08
C ILE A 147 0.08 -11.73 2.98
N ILE A 148 1.26 -11.12 2.94
CA ILE A 148 1.75 -10.36 1.79
C ILE A 148 2.92 -11.14 1.19
N SER A 149 2.75 -11.60 -0.04
CA SER A 149 3.74 -12.37 -0.79
C SER A 149 4.49 -11.43 -1.71
N LEU A 150 5.81 -11.33 -1.52
CA LEU A 150 6.67 -10.44 -2.30
C LEU A 150 7.96 -11.17 -2.62
N THR A 151 8.50 -10.97 -3.83
CA THR A 151 9.80 -11.54 -4.18
C THR A 151 10.69 -10.57 -4.91
N THR A 152 11.99 -10.66 -4.64
CA THR A 152 13.04 -9.97 -5.39
C THR A 152 13.74 -10.89 -6.39
N ASP A 153 13.33 -12.16 -6.45
CA ASP A 153 13.89 -13.14 -7.38
C ASP A 153 13.06 -13.18 -8.67
N PRO A 154 13.64 -12.79 -9.82
CA PRO A 154 12.98 -12.87 -11.11
C PRO A 154 12.49 -14.28 -11.48
N ALA A 155 13.12 -15.34 -10.97
CA ALA A 155 12.71 -16.71 -11.25
C ALA A 155 11.38 -17.08 -10.57
N ASN A 156 11.08 -16.45 -9.43
CA ASN A 156 9.88 -16.72 -8.63
C ASN A 156 8.70 -15.82 -9.01
N CYS A 157 8.85 -14.97 -10.02
CA CYS A 157 7.81 -14.04 -10.41
C CYS A 157 7.78 -13.77 -11.92
N SER A 158 6.72 -14.26 -12.57
CA SER A 158 6.45 -13.96 -13.97
C SER A 158 6.19 -12.48 -14.23
N GLN A 159 5.68 -11.75 -13.23
CA GLN A 159 5.30 -10.34 -13.36
C GLN A 159 6.47 -9.42 -13.69
N PHE A 160 7.72 -9.82 -13.41
CA PHE A 160 8.89 -9.07 -13.88
C PHE A 160 9.00 -8.99 -15.41
N ASN A 161 8.30 -9.87 -16.13
CA ASN A 161 8.21 -9.86 -17.58
C ASN A 161 6.82 -9.44 -18.10
N GLU A 162 5.93 -9.01 -17.19
CA GLU A 162 4.60 -8.55 -17.58
C GLU A 162 4.64 -7.06 -17.93
N ASP A 163 3.89 -6.74 -18.97
CA ASP A 163 3.68 -5.38 -19.42
C ASP A 163 2.33 -4.87 -18.91
N TYR A 164 2.27 -3.59 -18.53
CA TYR A 164 1.03 -2.89 -18.31
C TYR A 164 0.78 -1.83 -19.39
N GLN A 165 -0.49 -1.62 -19.70
CA GLN A 165 -0.91 -0.66 -20.70
C GLN A 165 -0.88 0.77 -20.14
N GLN A 166 -0.37 1.69 -20.96
CA GLN A 166 -0.40 3.14 -20.75
C GLN A 166 -1.58 3.76 -21.50
N GLU A 167 -1.98 4.99 -21.15
CA GLU A 167 -3.12 5.68 -21.78
C GLU A 167 -2.97 5.85 -23.30
N ASN A 168 -1.75 6.06 -23.78
CA ASN A 168 -1.44 6.21 -25.21
C ASN A 168 -1.45 4.89 -25.99
N GLY A 169 -1.80 3.77 -25.35
CA GLY A 169 -1.81 2.43 -25.93
C GLY A 169 -0.45 1.72 -25.95
N ASN A 170 0.62 2.38 -25.51
CA ASN A 170 1.93 1.74 -25.34
C ASN A 170 1.96 0.86 -24.09
N TYR A 171 2.99 0.02 -24.01
CA TYR A 171 3.22 -0.89 -22.91
C TYR A 171 4.51 -0.53 -22.16
N ALA A 172 4.54 -0.82 -20.87
CA ALA A 172 5.72 -0.70 -20.03
C ALA A 172 5.83 -1.91 -19.09
N LEU A 173 7.05 -2.35 -18.82
CA LEU A 173 7.31 -3.44 -17.89
C LEU A 173 7.03 -3.02 -16.45
N PHE A 174 6.53 -3.95 -15.63
CA PHE A 174 6.46 -3.75 -14.19
C PHE A 174 7.86 -3.65 -13.59
N SER A 175 8.11 -2.55 -12.87
CA SER A 175 9.27 -2.44 -12.01
C SER A 175 9.01 -3.11 -10.66
N LEU A 176 10.09 -3.49 -9.98
CA LEU A 176 10.03 -4.03 -8.62
C LEU A 176 9.26 -3.09 -7.67
N ILE A 177 9.54 -1.78 -7.72
CA ILE A 177 8.91 -0.81 -6.84
C ILE A 177 7.40 -0.71 -7.08
N ARG A 178 6.95 -0.84 -8.34
CA ARG A 178 5.52 -0.85 -8.67
C ARG A 178 4.83 -2.12 -8.17
N ALA A 179 5.42 -3.28 -8.41
CA ALA A 179 4.88 -4.56 -7.94
C ALA A 179 4.75 -4.59 -6.41
N PHE A 180 5.81 -4.15 -5.71
CA PHE A 180 5.77 -4.03 -4.25
C PHE A 180 4.69 -3.04 -3.80
N MET A 181 4.63 -1.85 -4.41
CA MET A 181 3.66 -0.84 -4.00
C MET A 181 2.21 -1.31 -4.23
N HIS A 182 1.95 -2.07 -5.29
CA HIS A 182 0.64 -2.64 -5.58
C HIS A 182 0.15 -3.54 -4.44
N GLU A 183 0.98 -4.51 -4.02
CA GLU A 183 0.66 -5.40 -2.91
C GLU A 183 0.59 -4.66 -1.56
N ILE A 184 1.44 -3.66 -1.33
CA ILE A 184 1.35 -2.82 -0.12
C ILE A 184 0.01 -2.08 -0.10
N VAL A 185 -0.48 -1.57 -1.23
CA VAL A 185 -1.77 -0.88 -1.29
C VAL A 185 -2.92 -1.84 -1.01
N HIS A 186 -2.90 -3.08 -1.53
CA HIS A 186 -3.85 -4.11 -1.12
C HIS A 186 -3.81 -4.29 0.40
N ALA A 187 -2.63 -4.45 0.97
CA ALA A 187 -2.46 -4.72 2.40
C ALA A 187 -2.92 -3.56 3.30
N LEU A 188 -2.79 -2.32 2.84
CA LEU A 188 -3.21 -1.14 3.60
C LEU A 188 -4.71 -0.83 3.45
N THR A 189 -5.34 -1.24 2.35
CA THR A 189 -6.72 -0.84 2.03
C THR A 189 -7.73 -1.99 2.14
N MET A 190 -7.25 -3.24 2.10
CA MET A 190 -8.08 -4.44 1.94
C MET A 190 -9.01 -4.40 0.72
N LEU A 191 -8.71 -3.54 -0.27
CA LEU A 191 -9.49 -3.42 -1.50
C LEU A 191 -8.99 -4.44 -2.54
N PRO A 192 -9.91 -5.07 -3.31
CA PRO A 192 -9.54 -5.86 -4.47
C PRO A 192 -9.15 -4.95 -5.65
N ASP A 193 -8.57 -5.54 -6.70
CA ASP A 193 -8.35 -4.84 -7.96
C ASP A 193 -9.65 -4.54 -8.70
N GLU A 194 -10.60 -5.49 -8.69
CA GLU A 194 -11.91 -5.32 -9.33
C GLU A 194 -12.74 -4.24 -8.60
N ASP A 195 -13.12 -3.19 -9.31
CA ASP A 195 -13.96 -2.10 -8.77
C ASP A 195 -15.11 -1.78 -9.74
N ASN A 196 -16.20 -2.53 -9.67
CA ASN A 196 -17.44 -2.21 -10.40
C ASN A 196 -17.26 -1.99 -11.91
N ASN A 197 -16.42 -2.79 -12.59
CA ASN A 197 -16.02 -2.64 -14.00
C ASN A 197 -15.20 -1.36 -14.33
N HIS A 198 -14.67 -0.67 -13.33
CA HIS A 198 -13.73 0.43 -13.55
C HIS A 198 -12.41 -0.10 -14.12
N ASP A 199 -11.95 0.45 -15.24
CA ASP A 199 -10.82 -0.08 -16.02
C ASP A 199 -9.52 -0.24 -15.19
N ARG A 200 -9.32 0.59 -14.17
CA ARG A 200 -8.11 0.57 -13.34
C ARG A 200 -8.26 -0.16 -12.02
N GLY A 201 -9.42 -0.05 -11.37
CA GLY A 201 -9.53 -0.35 -9.94
C GLY A 201 -8.85 0.66 -9.00
N ALA A 202 -9.18 0.59 -7.70
CA ALA A 202 -8.67 1.51 -6.69
C ALA A 202 -7.18 1.34 -6.42
N VAL A 203 -6.72 0.09 -6.38
CA VAL A 203 -5.35 -0.27 -5.99
C VAL A 203 -4.36 0.23 -7.03
N VAL A 204 -4.66 0.08 -8.32
CA VAL A 204 -3.86 0.64 -9.40
C VAL A 204 -3.80 2.17 -9.32
N GLU A 205 -4.93 2.85 -9.09
CA GLU A 205 -4.95 4.32 -9.01
C GLU A 205 -4.13 4.84 -7.83
N TYR A 206 -4.26 4.24 -6.65
CA TYR A 206 -3.43 4.56 -5.49
C TYR A 206 -1.95 4.31 -5.78
N THR A 207 -1.62 3.17 -6.40
CA THR A 207 -0.23 2.83 -6.77
C THR A 207 0.35 3.90 -7.69
N ASN A 208 -0.38 4.31 -8.73
CA ASN A 208 0.06 5.36 -9.65
C ASN A 208 0.32 6.68 -8.92
N ILE A 209 -0.60 7.13 -8.07
CA ILE A 209 -0.47 8.38 -7.31
C ILE A 209 0.75 8.33 -6.38
N ILE A 210 0.87 7.26 -5.58
CA ILE A 210 1.96 7.10 -4.61
C ILE A 210 3.32 7.12 -5.32
N LEU A 211 3.45 6.40 -6.43
CA LEU A 211 4.70 6.37 -7.21
C LEU A 211 5.06 7.77 -7.75
N LYS A 212 4.08 8.55 -8.24
CA LYS A 212 4.33 9.94 -8.69
C LYS A 212 4.76 10.85 -7.55
N GLU A 213 4.11 10.74 -6.40
CA GLU A 213 4.46 11.52 -5.19
C GLU A 213 5.86 11.16 -4.68
N MET A 214 6.28 9.90 -4.82
CA MET A 214 7.66 9.46 -4.53
C MET A 214 8.71 9.96 -5.53
N GLY A 215 8.28 10.57 -6.64
CA GLY A 215 9.14 11.05 -7.72
C GLY A 215 9.50 9.99 -8.75
N ASN A 216 8.78 8.86 -8.79
CA ASN A 216 8.96 7.85 -9.83
C ASN A 216 8.45 8.41 -11.18
N LYS A 217 9.22 8.15 -12.24
CA LYS A 217 8.97 8.64 -13.60
C LYS A 217 8.23 7.63 -14.50
N GLU A 218 7.99 6.42 -14.02
CA GLU A 218 7.22 5.42 -14.73
C GLU A 218 5.83 5.94 -15.10
N PRO A 219 5.31 5.58 -16.28
CA PRO A 219 3.98 5.97 -16.69
C PRO A 219 2.92 5.38 -15.77
N ALA A 220 1.78 6.05 -15.62
CA ALA A 220 0.63 5.50 -14.93
C ALA A 220 0.09 4.26 -15.65
N ARG A 221 -0.29 3.22 -14.88
CA ARG A 221 -1.02 2.06 -15.42
C ARG A 221 -2.45 2.47 -15.72
N PHE A 222 -2.84 2.34 -16.98
CA PHE A 222 -4.13 2.81 -17.49
C PHE A 222 -5.25 1.79 -17.29
N LYS A 223 -4.92 0.51 -17.19
CA LYS A 223 -5.89 -0.58 -17.09
C LYS A 223 -5.31 -1.75 -16.26
N TYR A 224 -6.18 -2.39 -15.47
CA TYR A 224 -5.87 -3.65 -14.82
C TYR A 224 -5.97 -4.81 -15.82
#